data_AF-A0A8X6VTC7-F1
#
_entry.id   AF-A0A8X6VTC7-F1
#
_cell.length_a   1.000
_cell.length_b   1.000
_cell.length_c   1.000
_cell.angle_alpha   90.00
_cell.angle_beta   90.00
_cell.angle_gamma   90.00
#
_symmetry.space_group_name_H-M   'P 1'
#
loop_
_entity.id
_entity.type
_entity.pdbx_description
1 polymer ?
#
loop_
_entity_poly.entity_id
_entity_poly.type
_entity_poly.pdbx_seq_one_letter_code
_entity_poly.pdbx_strand_id
1 'polypeptide(L)'
;MVWGGISIGGRTDLHIIRNGTLTGRRYTDEILRPHVIPYDGAIRDSFVFQDDNTRPHRARLVENMLEAETIQRMEWLACSPDLNPIEHVWDMLGRRIAA
;
A
#
# COMPACT_ATOMS: atom_id res chain seq x y z
N MET A 1 3.12 2.43 13.52
CA MET A 1 3.47 2.20 12.09
C MET A 1 2.62 3.15 11.26
N VAL A 2 3.14 3.62 10.13
CA VAL A 2 2.40 4.50 9.22
C VAL A 2 2.28 3.79 7.88
N TRP A 3 1.14 3.90 7.24
CA TRP A 3 0.93 3.47 5.86
C TRP A 3 0.66 4.69 4.97
N GLY A 4 1.10 4.61 3.72
CA GLY A 4 0.80 5.58 2.69
C GLY A 4 1.00 4.96 1.32
N GLY A 5 0.34 5.53 0.31
CA GLY A 5 0.50 5.18 -1.09
C GLY A 5 0.88 6.41 -1.90
N ILE A 6 1.61 6.19 -2.99
CA ILE A 6 1.98 7.23 -3.95
C ILE A 6 1.69 6.77 -5.37
N SER A 7 1.56 7.73 -6.28
CA SER A 7 1.44 7.55 -7.71
C SER A 7 2.07 8.76 -8.40
N ILE A 8 2.21 8.71 -9.72
CA ILE A 8 2.63 9.90 -10.49
C ILE A 8 1.65 11.07 -10.34
N GLY A 9 0.36 10.78 -10.11
CA GLY A 9 -0.71 11.78 -9.99
C GLY A 9 -0.88 12.35 -8.59
N GLY A 10 -0.19 11.82 -7.57
CA GLY A 10 -0.32 12.28 -6.19
C GLY A 10 -0.07 11.21 -5.15
N ARG A 11 -0.58 11.43 -3.94
CA ARG A 11 -0.42 10.52 -2.80
C ARG A 11 -1.72 10.33 -2.03
N THR A 12 -1.82 9.20 -1.34
CA THR A 12 -2.85 9.03 -0.31
C THR A 12 -2.53 9.93 0.89
N ASP A 13 -3.52 10.10 1.78
CA ASP A 13 -3.23 10.51 3.14
C ASP A 13 -2.46 9.43 3.90
N LEU A 14 -1.70 9.87 4.91
CA LEU A 14 -0.97 8.97 5.78
C LEU A 14 -1.91 8.35 6.81
N HIS A 15 -1.98 7.03 6.83
CA HIS A 15 -2.76 6.28 7.81
C HIS A 15 -1.88 5.84 8.98
N ILE A 16 -2.21 6.28 10.19
CA ILE A 16 -1.51 5.85 11.41
C ILE A 16 -2.12 4.53 11.87
N ILE A 17 -1.38 3.44 11.70
CA ILE A 17 -1.76 2.12 12.21
C ILE A 17 -1.50 2.11 13.72
N ARG A 18 -2.59 2.21 14.48
CA ARG A 18 -2.57 2.23 15.95
C ARG A 18 -2.58 0.79 16.51
N ASN A 19 -1.85 0.60 17.60
CA ASN A 19 -1.85 -0.56 18.50
C ASN A 19 -1.69 -1.94 17.83
N GLY A 20 -0.56 -2.61 18.06
CA GLY A 20 -0.34 -4.01 17.68
C GLY A 20 0.10 -4.24 16.24
N THR A 21 0.13 -5.53 15.86
CA THR A 21 0.59 -6.00 14.54
C THR A 21 -0.50 -5.83 13.48
N LEU A 22 -0.11 -5.37 12.29
CA LEU A 22 -0.99 -5.36 11.12
C LEU A 22 -1.22 -6.80 10.65
N THR A 23 -2.46 -7.26 10.70
CA THR A 23 -2.87 -8.57 10.16
C THR A 23 -3.49 -8.39 8.78
N GLY A 24 -3.63 -9.46 7.99
CA GLY A 24 -4.30 -9.36 6.69
C GLY A 24 -5.70 -8.75 6.81
N ARG A 25 -6.47 -9.13 7.83
CA ARG A 25 -7.82 -8.57 8.06
C ARG A 25 -7.78 -7.07 8.31
N ARG A 26 -6.87 -6.63 9.18
CA ARG A 26 -6.68 -5.19 9.45
C ARG A 26 -6.19 -4.46 8.21
N TYR A 27 -5.31 -5.06 7.41
CA TYR A 27 -4.88 -4.47 6.15
C TYR A 27 -6.06 -4.27 5.20
N THR A 28 -6.95 -5.24 5.07
CA THR A 28 -8.17 -5.06 4.27
C THR A 28 -9.08 -3.97 4.81
N ASP A 29 -9.36 -3.98 6.11
CA ASP A 29 -10.36 -3.10 6.73
C ASP A 29 -9.85 -1.66 6.92
N GLU A 30 -8.58 -1.49 7.30
CA GLU A 30 -7.97 -0.18 7.60
C GLU A 30 -7.24 0.42 6.40
N ILE A 31 -6.82 -0.38 5.41
CA ILE A 31 -6.00 0.09 4.29
C ILE A 31 -6.68 -0.09 2.93
N LEU A 32 -6.97 -1.33 2.52
CA LEU A 32 -7.46 -1.57 1.15
C LEU A 32 -8.81 -0.89 0.89
N ARG A 33 -9.78 -1.12 1.78
CA ARG A 33 -11.14 -0.54 1.67
C ARG A 33 -11.15 0.99 1.68
N PRO A 34 -10.53 1.68 2.64
CA PRO A 34 -10.62 3.13 2.70
C PRO A 34 -9.64 3.86 1.78
N HIS A 35 -8.53 3.24 1.37
CA HIS A 35 -7.43 3.97 0.72
C HIS A 35 -7.03 3.44 -0.66
N VAL A 36 -7.08 2.14 -0.92
CA VAL A 36 -6.62 1.57 -2.20
C VAL A 36 -7.76 1.47 -3.21
N ILE A 37 -8.88 0.85 -2.83
CA ILE A 37 -10.04 0.65 -3.72
C ILE A 37 -10.61 1.98 -4.25
N PRO A 38 -10.77 3.04 -3.43
CA PRO A 38 -11.26 4.31 -3.95
C PRO A 38 -10.27 5.00 -4.91
N TYR A 39 -8.98 4.67 -4.79
CA TYR A 39 -7.91 5.28 -5.57
C TYR A 39 -7.80 4.69 -6.98
N ASP A 40 -8.16 3.42 -7.15
CA ASP A 40 -8.29 2.76 -8.45
C ASP A 40 -9.24 3.55 -9.38
N GLY A 41 -10.44 3.84 -8.88
CA GLY A 41 -11.44 4.64 -9.63
C GLY A 41 -11.00 6.07 -9.96
N ALA A 42 -10.00 6.61 -9.24
CA ALA A 42 -9.48 7.97 -9.46
C ALA A 42 -8.34 8.04 -10.49
N ILE A 43 -7.56 6.97 -10.67
CA ILE A 43 -6.37 6.96 -11.53
C ILE A 43 -6.68 6.59 -13.00
N ARG A 44 -7.85 6.00 -13.30
CA ARG A 44 -8.34 5.55 -14.64
C ARG A 44 -7.51 4.43 -15.31
N ASP A 45 -8.21 3.60 -16.08
CA ASP A 45 -7.89 2.54 -17.08
C ASP A 45 -6.60 1.68 -17.02
N SER A 46 -5.66 1.89 -16.10
CA SER A 46 -4.46 1.03 -15.97
C SER A 46 -3.83 1.11 -14.57
N PHE A 47 -4.65 1.20 -13.53
CA PHE A 47 -4.15 1.16 -12.17
C PHE A 47 -3.56 -0.23 -11.87
N VAL A 48 -2.28 -0.24 -11.48
CA VAL A 48 -1.61 -1.43 -10.97
C VAL A 48 -1.19 -1.13 -9.55
N PHE A 49 -1.72 -1.91 -8.61
CA PHE A 49 -1.36 -1.82 -7.21
C PHE A 49 0.00 -2.46 -6.97
N GLN A 50 0.91 -1.74 -6.32
CA GLN A 50 2.22 -2.23 -5.92
C GLN A 50 2.28 -2.27 -4.39
N ASP A 51 2.61 -3.44 -3.85
CA ASP A 51 2.93 -3.65 -2.44
C ASP A 51 4.11 -4.62 -2.29
N ASP A 52 4.64 -4.73 -1.08
CA ASP A 52 5.66 -5.73 -0.77
C ASP A 52 5.05 -7.13 -0.50
N ASN A 53 5.90 -8.14 -0.39
CA ASN A 53 5.49 -9.52 -0.12
C ASN A 53 5.33 -9.82 1.39
N THR A 54 5.00 -8.83 2.22
CA THR A 54 4.79 -9.12 3.65
C THR A 54 3.60 -10.05 3.89
N ARG A 55 3.65 -10.81 4.99
CA ARG A 55 2.61 -11.80 5.34
C ARG A 55 1.19 -11.23 5.37
N PRO A 56 0.94 -10.00 5.88
CA PRO A 56 -0.40 -9.41 5.84
C PRO A 56 -0.89 -9.12 4.43
N HIS A 57 -0.02 -8.63 3.54
CA HIS A 57 -0.36 -8.29 2.14
C HIS A 57 -0.64 -9.53 1.30
N ARG A 58 0.02 -10.65 1.61
CA ARG A 58 -0.18 -11.94 0.92
C ARG A 58 -1.16 -12.86 1.64
N ALA A 59 -1.95 -12.34 2.58
CA ALA A 59 -3.00 -13.11 3.22
C ALA A 59 -4.11 -13.44 2.21
N ARG A 60 -4.65 -14.66 2.23
CA ARG A 60 -5.71 -15.09 1.29
C ARG A 60 -6.90 -14.14 1.22
N LEU A 61 -7.27 -13.52 2.34
CA LEU A 61 -8.39 -12.57 2.36
C LEU A 61 -8.09 -11.26 1.61
N VAL A 62 -6.81 -10.86 1.55
CA VAL A 62 -6.34 -9.71 0.78
C VAL A 62 -6.34 -10.05 -0.71
N GLU A 63 -5.82 -11.23 -1.07
CA GLU A 63 -5.87 -11.74 -2.44
C GLU A 63 -7.30 -11.71 -2.99
N ASN A 64 -8.22 -12.34 -2.26
CA ASN A 64 -9.62 -12.41 -2.65
C ASN A 64 -10.28 -11.03 -2.77
N MET A 65 -9.86 -10.05 -1.94
CA MET A 65 -10.38 -8.69 -2.02
C MET A 65 -9.90 -7.99 -3.28
N LEU A 66 -8.61 -8.05 -3.59
CA LEU A 66 -8.05 -7.43 -4.79
C LEU A 66 -8.68 -8.05 -6.05
N GLU A 67 -8.87 -9.37 -6.08
CA GLU A 67 -9.54 -10.06 -7.17
C GLU A 67 -11.01 -9.64 -7.32
N ALA A 68 -11.76 -9.56 -6.22
CA ALA A 68 -13.17 -9.16 -6.24
C ALA A 68 -13.37 -7.72 -6.74
N GLU A 69 -12.42 -6.83 -6.43
CA GLU A 69 -12.43 -5.43 -6.86
C GLU A 69 -11.74 -5.23 -8.22
N THR A 70 -11.32 -6.31 -8.88
CA THR A 70 -10.61 -6.30 -10.18
C THR A 70 -9.35 -5.43 -10.17
N ILE A 71 -8.69 -5.32 -9.01
CA ILE A 71 -7.44 -4.57 -8.86
C ILE A 71 -6.27 -5.46 -9.27
N GLN A 72 -5.62 -5.09 -10.37
CA GLN A 72 -4.38 -5.75 -10.78
C GLN A 72 -3.27 -5.41 -9.78
N ARG A 73 -2.64 -6.44 -9.21
CA ARG A 73 -1.46 -6.27 -8.37
C ARG A 73 -0.19 -6.64 -9.13
N MET A 74 0.86 -5.85 -8.96
CA MET A 74 2.18 -6.12 -9.51
C MET A 74 2.82 -7.32 -8.80
N GLU A 75 3.46 -8.20 -9.58
CA GLU A 75 4.36 -9.20 -9.02
C GLU A 75 5.60 -8.52 -8.46
N TRP A 76 5.96 -8.83 -7.21
CA TRP A 76 7.05 -8.16 -6.50
C TRP A 76 8.12 -9.16 -6.08
N LEU A 77 9.39 -8.78 -6.20
CA LEU A 77 10.51 -9.58 -5.72
C LEU A 77 10.71 -9.40 -4.21
N ALA A 78 11.02 -10.50 -3.52
CA ALA A 78 11.36 -10.43 -2.11
C ALA A 78 12.68 -9.67 -1.90
N CYS A 79 12.78 -8.89 -0.81
CA CYS A 79 13.97 -8.14 -0.43
C CYS A 79 14.44 -7.08 -1.45
N SER A 80 13.53 -6.50 -2.22
CA SER A 80 13.83 -5.44 -3.20
C SER A 80 13.21 -4.09 -2.82
N PRO A 81 13.59 -3.46 -1.69
CA PRO A 81 13.07 -2.15 -1.32
C PRO A 81 13.58 -1.04 -2.26
N ASP A 82 14.74 -1.23 -2.87
CA ASP A 82 15.35 -0.32 -3.86
C ASP A 82 14.48 -0.12 -5.11
N LEU A 83 13.69 -1.13 -5.45
CA LEU A 83 12.74 -1.06 -6.57
C LEU A 83 11.47 -0.30 -6.20
N ASN A 84 11.19 -0.07 -4.91
CA ASN A 84 9.95 0.56 -4.45
C ASN A 84 10.12 2.09 -4.33
N PRO A 85 9.47 2.89 -5.21
CA PRO A 85 9.67 4.34 -5.22
C PRO A 85 9.26 5.04 -3.92
N ILE A 86 8.36 4.43 -3.12
CA ILE A 86 7.89 5.04 -1.87
C ILE A 86 8.99 5.09 -0.79
N GLU A 87 10.00 4.22 -0.87
CA GLU A 87 11.11 4.21 0.09
C GLU A 87 11.91 5.51 0.05
N HIS A 88 12.07 6.11 -1.14
CA HIS A 88 12.69 7.43 -1.28
C HIS A 88 11.85 8.53 -0.60
N VAL A 89 10.52 8.44 -0.70
CA VAL A 89 9.61 9.40 -0.06
C VAL A 89 9.67 9.24 1.46
N TRP A 90 9.74 8.01 1.96
CA TRP A 90 9.92 7.75 3.39
C TRP A 90 11.25 8.26 3.93
N ASP A 91 12.35 8.05 3.22
CA ASP A 91 13.67 8.59 3.60
C ASP A 91 13.64 10.13 3.65
N MET A 92 13.08 10.79 2.63
CA MET A 92 12.91 12.24 2.63
C MET A 92 12.06 12.74 3.82
N LEU A 93 10.95 12.06 4.11
CA LEU A 93 10.10 12.40 5.25
C LEU A 93 10.83 12.20 6.58
N GLY A 94 11.55 11.09 6.74
CA GLY A 94 12.33 10.78 7.94
C GLY A 94 13.40 11.82 8.21
N ARG A 95 14.15 12.24 7.19
CA ARG A 95 15.16 13.31 7.30
C ARG A 95 14.56 14.64 7.73
N ARG A 96 13.37 14.99 7.23
CA ARG A 96 12.68 16.23 7.60
C ARG A 96 12.14 16.23 9.02
N ILE A 97 11.74 15.07 9.54
CA ILE A 97 11.28 14.92 10.93
C ILE A 97 12.44 14.94 11.91
N ALA A 98 13.60 14.43 11.50
CA ALA A 98 14.81 14.37 12.33
C ALA A 98 15.59 15.70 12.41
N ALA A 99 15.27 16.67 11.56
CA ALA A 99 15.84 18.02 11.55
C ALA A 99 15.14 18.93 12.56
#